data_AF-A0A951DL63-F1
#
_entry.id   AF-A0A951DL63-F1
#
_cell.length_a   1.000
_cell.length_b   1.000
_cell.length_c   1.000
_cell.angle_alpha   90.00
_cell.angle_beta   90.00
_cell.angle_gamma   90.00
#
_symmetry.space_group_name_H-M   'P 1'
#
loop_
_entity.id
_entity.type
_entity.pdbx_description
1 polymer ?
#
loop_
_entity_poly.entity_id
_entity_poly.type
_entity_poly.pdbx_seq_one_letter_code
_entity_poly.pdbx_strand_id
1 'polypeptide(L)'
;MSTPLFERRFGRRGFLKVSAALAAASLAPAGVVDVRRALAAGTLRQPGSLPFPSRPAGVPQPDLAPELANIDHIIMVMMENHSFDNYFGLLPYHVPALAGQVDGWPQLDANGVPTATQVDNNGVTQRAHPMPDGCQPHGVSQSWSSSHRAYDGGLMDGFLRESSTDAIGYWDETLLPFYYSLASSFPVCDRYFCSTLCQTYPNRVFSMAATAAGLVSTDTPPPTVTPANGHIFDVLTAHGIGWADYYSELPSPGLFGAAWAASQQGTHLFGPFGSPEATIAAFAAACNGGTLPPVVMVETDYQWGSEENPQNIQVGQTFVAGVVNALMSSPAWATSLLIFTYDEHGGYYDHVSPPAALNPGDGSHPNIATTYGDDYTRYGFRVPTVIVSPWARSGFTSHTVYDHTSWLATIERKFNLPALTLRDANANPLDDCLVSSGPAPFATPPALATAPLRTEADSIACEQNGSDPIPSSGAPEAPLTPLLAGAAAVGGAAAIALRRARGESRDLPADVR
;
A
#
# COMPACT_ATOMS: atom_id res chain seq x y z
N MET A 1 -10.15 -48.83 45.26
CA MET A 1 -8.81 -48.45 45.75
C MET A 1 -7.82 -48.69 44.62
N SER A 2 -7.21 -47.60 44.17
CA SER A 2 -5.90 -47.51 43.50
C SER A 2 -5.59 -48.42 42.30
N THR A 3 -5.69 -47.84 41.10
CA THR A 3 -5.00 -48.26 39.88
C THR A 3 -3.49 -48.07 40.02
N PRO A 4 -2.68 -48.93 39.37
CA PRO A 4 -1.41 -48.49 38.82
C PRO A 4 -1.32 -48.73 37.31
N LEU A 5 -0.69 -47.75 36.66
CA LEU A 5 -0.18 -47.77 35.29
C LEU A 5 1.00 -48.76 35.18
N PHE A 6 1.14 -49.46 34.06
CA PHE A 6 2.07 -49.13 32.97
C PHE A 6 2.21 -50.31 31.97
N GLU A 7 2.48 -49.92 30.71
CA GLU A 7 3.22 -50.68 29.69
C GLU A 7 2.56 -51.85 28.93
N ARG A 8 2.15 -51.57 27.68
CA ARG A 8 2.36 -52.51 26.56
C ARG A 8 2.91 -51.82 25.32
N ARG A 9 4.09 -52.32 24.93
CA ARG A 9 4.83 -52.10 23.68
C ARG A 9 3.94 -52.30 22.46
N PHE A 10 3.94 -51.35 21.53
CA PHE A 10 3.42 -51.56 20.17
C PHE A 10 4.56 -51.89 19.20
N GLY A 11 4.47 -53.07 18.60
CA GLY A 11 5.40 -53.59 17.61
C GLY A 11 5.17 -53.01 16.22
N ARG A 12 6.27 -52.91 15.47
CA ARG A 12 6.34 -52.59 14.03
C ARG A 12 5.54 -53.60 13.21
N ARG A 13 4.26 -53.31 12.92
CA ARG A 13 3.48 -53.75 11.73
C ARG A 13 2.02 -53.32 11.91
N GLY A 14 1.76 -52.06 11.57
CA GLY A 14 0.41 -51.47 11.61
C GLY A 14 0.36 -50.02 11.13
N PHE A 15 1.35 -49.56 10.36
CA PHE A 15 1.52 -48.15 9.98
C PHE A 15 1.06 -47.83 8.54
N LEU A 16 0.03 -48.51 8.05
CA LEU A 16 -0.63 -48.16 6.80
C LEU A 16 -2.12 -48.40 7.00
N LYS A 17 -2.88 -47.31 7.28
CA LYS A 17 -4.32 -47.10 6.99
C LYS A 17 -5.06 -46.05 7.86
N VAL A 18 -4.39 -45.09 8.52
CA VAL A 18 -5.12 -44.00 9.25
C VAL A 18 -4.69 -42.56 8.89
N SER A 19 -3.75 -42.34 7.96
CA SER A 19 -3.22 -40.99 7.69
C SER A 19 -3.98 -40.16 6.64
N ALA A 20 -5.29 -40.36 6.44
CA ALA A 20 -6.02 -39.70 5.35
C ALA A 20 -7.16 -38.76 5.77
N ALA A 21 -7.28 -38.37 7.05
CA ALA A 21 -8.46 -37.61 7.51
C ALA A 21 -8.21 -36.41 8.44
N LEU A 22 -6.97 -35.90 8.55
CA LEU A 22 -6.66 -34.82 9.51
C LEU A 22 -5.73 -33.72 8.96
N ALA A 23 -5.90 -33.36 7.68
CA ALA A 23 -5.15 -32.26 7.05
C ALA A 23 -6.04 -31.25 6.28
N ALA A 24 -7.31 -31.10 6.65
CA ALA A 24 -8.20 -30.12 6.01
C ALA A 24 -9.21 -29.53 7.01
N ALA A 25 -8.68 -28.98 8.10
CA ALA A 25 -9.42 -28.07 8.96
C ALA A 25 -8.52 -26.88 9.28
N SER A 26 -8.11 -26.14 8.25
CA SER A 26 -7.77 -24.73 8.45
C SER A 26 -9.06 -24.06 8.89
N LEU A 27 -9.06 -23.56 10.13
CA LEU A 27 -10.02 -22.56 10.57
C LEU A 27 -9.86 -21.38 9.62
N ALA A 28 -10.75 -21.25 8.64
CA ALA A 28 -10.83 -20.03 7.85
C ALA A 28 -11.08 -18.89 8.84
N PRO A 29 -10.28 -17.80 8.81
CA PRO A 29 -10.60 -16.63 9.60
C PRO A 29 -12.02 -16.16 9.21
N ALA A 30 -12.79 -15.75 10.21
CA ALA A 30 -14.10 -15.16 9.98
C ALA A 30 -13.96 -14.00 8.99
N GLY A 31 -14.50 -14.16 7.78
CA GLY A 31 -14.38 -13.15 6.71
C GLY A 31 -14.14 -13.74 5.32
N VAL A 32 -13.60 -14.95 5.20
CA VAL A 32 -13.54 -15.63 3.89
C VAL A 32 -14.91 -16.26 3.62
N VAL A 33 -15.77 -15.53 2.91
CA VAL A 33 -16.90 -16.15 2.24
C VAL A 33 -16.32 -17.22 1.33
N ASP A 34 -16.68 -18.48 1.55
CA ASP A 34 -16.41 -19.54 0.58
C ASP A 34 -17.19 -19.17 -0.69
N VAL A 35 -16.51 -18.47 -1.59
CA VAL A 35 -17.05 -17.82 -2.78
C VAL A 35 -17.93 -18.80 -3.57
N ARG A 36 -17.54 -20.07 -3.62
CA ARG A 36 -18.30 -21.13 -4.31
C ARG A 36 -19.61 -21.47 -3.59
N ARG A 37 -19.63 -21.46 -2.25
CA ARG A 37 -20.85 -21.67 -1.46
C ARG A 37 -21.79 -20.47 -1.50
N ALA A 38 -21.26 -19.23 -1.46
CA ALA A 38 -22.10 -18.03 -1.54
C ALA A 38 -22.69 -17.80 -2.93
N LEU A 39 -21.94 -18.10 -4.00
CA LEU A 39 -22.45 -18.14 -5.38
C LEU A 39 -23.61 -19.14 -5.51
N ALA A 40 -23.47 -20.33 -4.92
CA ALA A 40 -24.51 -21.37 -4.96
C ALA A 40 -25.74 -21.04 -4.08
N ALA A 41 -25.58 -20.20 -3.05
CA ALA A 41 -26.65 -19.82 -2.12
C ALA A 41 -27.40 -18.54 -2.53
N GLY A 42 -26.96 -17.81 -3.57
CA GLY A 42 -27.60 -16.59 -4.04
C GLY A 42 -27.49 -15.40 -3.07
N THR A 43 -26.47 -15.40 -2.20
CA THR A 43 -26.30 -14.39 -1.14
C THR A 43 -25.41 -13.21 -1.53
N LEU A 44 -24.83 -13.20 -2.73
CA LEU A 44 -23.92 -12.15 -3.18
C LEU A 44 -24.67 -10.94 -3.74
N ARG A 45 -24.20 -9.74 -3.39
CA ARG A 45 -24.62 -8.52 -4.07
C ARG A 45 -24.15 -8.55 -5.52
N GLN A 46 -24.96 -7.99 -6.41
CA GLN A 46 -24.77 -8.01 -7.86
C GLN A 46 -24.26 -6.64 -8.36
N PRO A 47 -23.63 -6.57 -9.55
CA PRO A 47 -23.35 -5.30 -10.22
C PRO A 47 -24.63 -4.46 -10.31
N GLY A 48 -24.50 -3.14 -10.12
CA GLY A 48 -25.61 -2.20 -10.09
C GLY A 48 -26.40 -2.16 -8.77
N SER A 49 -26.14 -3.08 -7.82
CA SER A 49 -26.85 -3.09 -6.54
C SER A 49 -26.31 -2.02 -5.59
N LEU A 50 -27.22 -1.36 -4.86
CA LEU A 50 -26.88 -0.40 -3.81
C LEU A 50 -26.52 -1.12 -2.50
N PRO A 51 -25.59 -0.59 -1.68
CA PRO A 51 -25.36 -1.08 -0.31
C PRO A 51 -26.62 -1.03 0.55
N PHE A 52 -27.47 -0.01 0.33
CA PHE A 52 -28.73 0.20 1.03
C PHE A 52 -29.88 0.35 0.02
N PRO A 53 -30.45 -0.75 -0.49
CA PRO A 53 -31.45 -0.73 -1.57
C PRO A 53 -32.74 0.03 -1.26
N SER A 54 -33.05 0.26 0.02
CA SER A 54 -34.23 1.02 0.46
C SER A 54 -34.00 2.53 0.56
N ARG A 55 -32.79 3.01 0.22
CA ARG A 55 -32.38 4.42 0.31
C ARG A 55 -32.07 4.97 -1.10
N PRO A 56 -32.21 6.28 -1.32
CA PRO A 56 -31.80 6.89 -2.59
C PRO A 56 -30.29 6.78 -2.78
N ALA A 57 -29.86 6.64 -4.03
CA ALA A 57 -28.44 6.67 -4.40
C ALA A 57 -27.91 8.10 -4.49
N GLY A 58 -26.61 8.28 -4.26
CA GLY A 58 -25.91 9.56 -4.34
C GLY A 58 -26.03 10.44 -3.10
N VAL A 59 -26.45 9.88 -1.95
CA VAL A 59 -26.67 10.63 -0.70
C VAL A 59 -25.90 9.96 0.44
N PRO A 60 -25.20 10.73 1.30
CA PRO A 60 -24.60 10.21 2.54
C PRO A 60 -25.58 9.42 3.41
N GLN A 61 -25.13 8.30 4.00
CA GLN A 61 -25.96 7.42 4.84
C GLN A 61 -25.48 7.37 6.30
N PRO A 62 -25.53 8.48 7.07
CA PRO A 62 -24.91 8.56 8.40
C PRO A 62 -25.54 7.63 9.46
N ASP A 63 -26.78 7.18 9.27
CA ASP A 63 -27.46 6.25 10.18
C ASP A 63 -27.16 4.77 9.86
N LEU A 64 -26.81 4.45 8.62
CA LEU A 64 -26.52 3.09 8.15
C LEU A 64 -25.02 2.79 7.96
N ALA A 65 -24.21 3.85 7.86
CA ALA A 65 -22.76 3.84 7.85
C ALA A 65 -22.20 4.88 8.86
N PRO A 66 -22.45 4.70 10.16
CA PRO A 66 -22.08 5.67 11.20
C PRO A 66 -20.57 5.93 11.28
N GLU A 67 -19.73 4.95 10.92
CA GLU A 67 -18.27 5.09 10.80
C GLU A 67 -17.85 6.17 9.80
N LEU A 68 -18.66 6.37 8.75
CA LEU A 68 -18.43 7.35 7.69
C LEU A 68 -19.26 8.62 7.88
N ALA A 69 -20.03 8.75 8.96
CA ALA A 69 -20.95 9.86 9.16
C ALA A 69 -20.22 11.23 9.21
N ASN A 70 -19.03 11.26 9.81
CA ASN A 70 -18.21 12.47 9.97
C ASN A 70 -17.12 12.61 8.90
N ILE A 71 -17.13 11.79 7.86
CA ILE A 71 -16.16 11.83 6.77
C ILE A 71 -16.76 12.56 5.58
N ASP A 72 -16.25 13.73 5.24
CA ASP A 72 -16.61 14.49 4.05
C ASP A 72 -15.69 14.18 2.87
N HIS A 73 -14.42 13.85 3.13
CA HIS A 73 -13.40 13.59 2.12
C HIS A 73 -12.80 12.18 2.25
N ILE A 74 -12.89 11.38 1.20
CA ILE A 74 -12.20 10.08 1.07
C ILE A 74 -11.04 10.28 0.08
N ILE A 75 -9.82 10.12 0.57
CA ILE A 75 -8.58 10.48 -0.12
C ILE A 75 -7.75 9.21 -0.31
N MET A 76 -7.27 8.95 -1.52
CA MET A 76 -6.36 7.84 -1.82
C MET A 76 -4.99 8.37 -2.23
N VAL A 77 -3.94 7.84 -1.61
CA VAL A 77 -2.54 7.98 -2.03
C VAL A 77 -2.03 6.57 -2.31
N MET A 78 -1.81 6.26 -3.58
CA MET A 78 -1.39 4.93 -4.04
C MET A 78 0.00 5.01 -4.67
N MET A 79 0.97 4.40 -3.99
CA MET A 79 2.36 4.27 -4.42
C MET A 79 2.57 2.98 -5.22
N GLU A 80 3.81 2.67 -5.61
CA GLU A 80 4.12 1.54 -6.50
C GLU A 80 5.07 0.50 -5.89
N ASN A 81 4.88 -0.76 -6.29
CA ASN A 81 5.90 -1.81 -6.26
C ASN A 81 6.45 -2.26 -4.88
N HIS A 82 5.62 -2.39 -3.85
CA HIS A 82 6.08 -2.91 -2.54
C HIS A 82 5.10 -3.87 -1.89
N SER A 83 5.62 -5.01 -1.42
CA SER A 83 4.84 -5.97 -0.63
C SER A 83 4.75 -5.55 0.84
N PHE A 84 3.79 -6.10 1.58
CA PHE A 84 3.63 -5.81 3.01
C PHE A 84 4.87 -6.21 3.81
N ASP A 85 5.39 -7.43 3.67
CA ASP A 85 6.57 -7.86 4.42
C ASP A 85 7.85 -7.08 4.06
N ASN A 86 7.94 -6.57 2.83
CA ASN A 86 9.07 -5.77 2.37
C ASN A 86 9.21 -4.45 3.14
N TYR A 87 8.10 -3.82 3.53
CA TYR A 87 8.11 -2.54 4.27
C TYR A 87 7.71 -2.66 5.73
N PHE A 88 6.66 -3.45 6.01
CA PHE A 88 6.00 -3.50 7.31
C PHE A 88 6.11 -4.85 8.00
N GLY A 89 6.86 -5.80 7.43
CA GLY A 89 7.09 -7.10 8.04
C GLY A 89 7.74 -7.01 9.44
N LEU A 90 8.52 -5.96 9.72
CA LEU A 90 9.18 -5.77 11.03
C LEU A 90 8.36 -4.94 12.03
N LEU A 91 7.22 -4.35 11.64
CA LEU A 91 6.35 -3.60 12.55
C LEU A 91 6.06 -4.30 13.89
N PRO A 92 5.64 -5.58 13.94
CA PRO A 92 5.30 -6.23 15.21
C PRO A 92 6.49 -6.40 16.16
N TYR A 93 7.73 -6.26 15.67
CA TYR A 93 8.94 -6.38 16.47
C TYR A 93 9.51 -5.02 16.89
N HIS A 94 9.36 -4.01 16.01
CA HIS A 94 9.97 -2.69 16.21
C HIS A 94 9.00 -1.71 16.88
N VAL A 95 7.70 -2.01 16.87
CA VAL A 95 6.65 -1.19 17.48
C VAL A 95 5.96 -1.98 18.60
N PRO A 96 6.33 -1.78 19.88
CA PRO A 96 5.79 -2.57 21.00
C PRO A 96 4.26 -2.56 21.10
N ALA A 97 3.61 -1.47 20.69
CA ALA A 97 2.16 -1.37 20.68
C ALA A 97 1.50 -2.32 19.67
N LEU A 98 2.21 -2.72 18.61
CA LEU A 98 1.73 -3.61 17.55
C LEU A 98 2.23 -5.05 17.71
N ALA A 99 2.95 -5.35 18.80
CA ALA A 99 3.48 -6.67 19.06
C ALA A 99 2.35 -7.71 19.17
N GLY A 100 2.41 -8.74 18.30
CA GLY A 100 1.37 -9.77 18.19
C GLY A 100 0.03 -9.28 17.63
N GLN A 101 -0.05 -8.03 17.16
CA GLN A 101 -1.22 -7.48 16.48
C GLN A 101 -1.06 -7.44 14.96
N VAL A 102 0.16 -7.33 14.44
CA VAL A 102 0.43 -7.30 12.99
C VAL A 102 1.01 -8.64 12.55
N ASP A 103 0.45 -9.19 11.47
CA ASP A 103 0.94 -10.38 10.78
C ASP A 103 2.14 -10.04 9.87
N GLY A 104 3.27 -9.67 10.48
CA GLY A 104 4.54 -9.41 9.80
C GLY A 104 5.39 -10.68 9.65
N TRP A 105 6.72 -10.52 9.59
CA TRP A 105 7.65 -11.64 9.48
C TRP A 105 7.38 -12.71 10.55
N PRO A 106 7.22 -14.00 10.19
CA PRO A 106 6.80 -15.02 11.15
C PRO A 106 7.78 -15.24 12.31
N GLN A 107 9.08 -15.04 12.06
CA GLN A 107 10.12 -15.26 13.05
C GLN A 107 11.40 -14.50 12.71
N LEU A 108 12.00 -13.88 13.74
CA LEU A 108 13.35 -13.30 13.71
C LEU A 108 14.37 -14.21 14.42
N ASP A 109 15.64 -14.09 14.07
CA ASP A 109 16.74 -14.70 14.83
C ASP A 109 17.19 -13.83 16.02
N ALA A 110 18.27 -14.25 16.69
CA ALA A 110 18.82 -13.55 17.84
C ALA A 110 19.37 -12.14 17.53
N ASN A 111 19.61 -11.82 16.26
CA ASN A 111 20.07 -10.51 15.80
C ASN A 111 18.92 -9.65 15.25
N GLY A 112 17.66 -10.11 15.33
CA GLY A 112 16.51 -9.39 14.81
C GLY A 112 16.31 -9.52 13.29
N VAL A 113 16.98 -10.46 12.62
CA VAL A 113 16.85 -10.66 11.17
C VAL A 113 15.78 -11.72 10.89
N PRO A 114 14.84 -11.51 9.94
CA PRO A 114 13.85 -12.52 9.58
C PRO A 114 14.49 -13.83 9.13
N THR A 115 13.89 -14.96 9.53
CA THR A 115 14.41 -16.30 9.26
C THR A 115 13.88 -16.91 7.96
N ALA A 116 12.97 -16.20 7.27
CA ALA A 116 12.41 -16.63 6.00
C ALA A 116 13.51 -16.82 4.95
N THR A 117 13.34 -17.85 4.12
CA THR A 117 14.27 -18.18 3.05
C THR A 117 13.54 -18.48 1.76
N GLN A 118 14.19 -18.21 0.65
CA GLN A 118 13.75 -18.52 -0.70
C GLN A 118 14.84 -19.25 -1.47
N VAL A 119 14.47 -19.96 -2.53
CA VAL A 119 15.42 -20.74 -3.34
C VAL A 119 15.37 -20.23 -4.78
N ASP A 120 16.53 -19.94 -5.36
CA ASP A 120 16.64 -19.51 -6.76
C ASP A 120 16.61 -20.70 -7.75
N ASN A 121 16.67 -20.40 -9.05
CA ASN A 121 16.67 -21.42 -10.11
C ASN A 121 17.91 -22.34 -10.11
N ASN A 122 18.98 -21.97 -9.40
CA ASN A 122 20.20 -22.76 -9.25
C ASN A 122 20.18 -23.63 -7.97
N GLY A 123 19.10 -23.56 -7.17
CA GLY A 123 19.01 -24.25 -5.89
C GLY A 123 19.75 -23.54 -4.75
N VAL A 124 20.17 -22.28 -4.95
CA VAL A 124 20.80 -21.47 -3.92
C VAL A 124 19.73 -20.90 -3.01
N THR A 125 19.83 -21.21 -1.71
CA THR A 125 18.97 -20.64 -0.69
C THR A 125 19.46 -19.25 -0.30
N GLN A 126 18.57 -18.27 -0.31
CA GLN A 126 18.79 -16.95 0.23
C GLN A 126 17.86 -16.71 1.40
N ARG A 127 18.37 -15.99 2.39
CA ARG A 127 17.62 -15.56 3.55
C ARG A 127 17.17 -14.11 3.35
N ALA A 128 16.04 -13.77 3.95
CA ALA A 128 15.61 -12.38 4.08
C ALA A 128 16.74 -11.53 4.68
N HIS A 129 16.95 -10.35 4.13
CA HIS A 129 18.05 -9.46 4.49
C HIS A 129 17.64 -7.99 4.39
N PRO A 130 18.20 -7.11 5.23
CA PRO A 130 17.97 -5.69 5.10
C PRO A 130 18.57 -5.19 3.79
N MET A 131 17.85 -4.30 3.13
CA MET A 131 18.35 -3.56 1.98
C MET A 131 19.38 -2.52 2.46
N PRO A 132 20.51 -2.34 1.75
CA PRO A 132 21.65 -1.58 2.26
C PRO A 132 21.41 -0.06 2.27
N ASP A 133 20.57 0.43 1.36
CA ASP A 133 20.25 1.84 1.20
C ASP A 133 18.82 2.01 0.68
N GLY A 134 18.41 3.25 0.39
CA GLY A 134 17.09 3.55 -0.14
C GLY A 134 16.94 3.34 -1.65
N CYS A 135 17.98 2.92 -2.38
CA CYS A 135 17.90 2.70 -3.82
C CYS A 135 17.30 1.32 -4.10
N GLN A 136 16.21 1.30 -4.86
CA GLN A 136 15.57 0.05 -5.23
C GLN A 136 16.37 -0.64 -6.36
N PRO A 137 16.67 -1.94 -6.24
CA PRO A 137 17.38 -2.68 -7.27
C PRO A 137 16.45 -3.09 -8.43
N HIS A 138 17.03 -3.40 -9.59
CA HIS A 138 16.30 -3.84 -10.78
C HIS A 138 15.93 -5.33 -10.82
N GLY A 139 16.38 -6.11 -9.84
CA GLY A 139 16.33 -7.57 -9.92
C GLY A 139 14.96 -8.19 -9.62
N VAL A 140 13.90 -7.41 -9.48
CA VAL A 140 12.56 -7.89 -9.12
C VAL A 140 11.60 -7.88 -10.31
N SER A 141 10.58 -8.75 -10.27
CA SER A 141 9.57 -8.83 -11.31
C SER A 141 8.16 -9.04 -10.76
N GLN A 142 7.27 -8.15 -11.17
CA GLN A 142 5.85 -8.10 -10.83
C GLN A 142 4.92 -8.49 -11.98
N SER A 143 5.47 -9.00 -13.09
CA SER A 143 4.65 -9.35 -14.26
C SER A 143 3.59 -10.38 -13.91
N TRP A 144 2.47 -10.41 -14.65
CA TRP A 144 1.45 -11.45 -14.52
C TRP A 144 2.05 -12.86 -14.40
N SER A 145 3.04 -13.14 -15.26
CA SER A 145 3.69 -14.45 -15.28
C SER A 145 4.56 -14.71 -14.05
N SER A 146 5.33 -13.71 -13.64
CA SER A 146 6.22 -13.77 -12.48
C SER A 146 5.41 -13.90 -11.19
N SER A 147 4.35 -13.12 -11.01
CA SER A 147 3.50 -13.17 -9.81
C SER A 147 2.82 -14.53 -9.62
N HIS A 148 2.32 -15.14 -10.70
CA HIS A 148 1.71 -16.47 -10.63
C HIS A 148 2.72 -17.57 -10.30
N ARG A 149 3.95 -17.47 -10.81
CA ARG A 149 5.02 -18.41 -10.49
C ARG A 149 5.60 -18.17 -9.09
N ALA A 150 5.66 -16.92 -8.63
CA ALA A 150 6.01 -16.55 -7.27
C ALA A 150 5.02 -17.12 -6.24
N TYR A 151 3.72 -17.08 -6.58
CA TYR A 151 2.64 -17.66 -5.78
C TYR A 151 2.76 -19.19 -5.63
N ASP A 152 3.24 -19.88 -6.67
CA ASP A 152 3.43 -21.34 -6.75
C ASP A 152 2.31 -22.16 -6.09
N GLY A 153 1.06 -21.87 -6.46
CA GLY A 153 -0.12 -22.57 -5.92
C GLY A 153 -0.37 -22.33 -4.42
N GLY A 154 0.15 -21.24 -3.86
CA GLY A 154 0.04 -20.87 -2.45
C GLY A 154 1.21 -21.36 -1.58
N LEU A 155 2.26 -21.92 -2.18
CA LEU A 155 3.49 -22.29 -1.46
C LEU A 155 4.36 -21.07 -1.13
N MET A 156 4.22 -19.99 -1.90
CA MET A 156 4.93 -18.73 -1.68
C MET A 156 6.45 -18.85 -1.78
N ASP A 157 6.95 -19.81 -2.54
CA ASP A 157 8.40 -20.14 -2.65
C ASP A 157 8.96 -19.87 -4.06
N GLY A 158 8.25 -19.11 -4.90
CA GLY A 158 8.65 -18.82 -6.27
C GLY A 158 9.40 -17.50 -6.49
N PHE A 159 9.43 -16.61 -5.49
CA PHE A 159 9.89 -15.23 -5.68
C PHE A 159 11.32 -15.12 -6.24
N LEU A 160 12.28 -15.88 -5.70
CA LEU A 160 13.65 -15.90 -6.21
C LEU A 160 13.85 -16.66 -7.52
N ARG A 161 12.87 -17.49 -7.92
CA ARG A 161 12.90 -18.16 -9.23
C ARG A 161 12.45 -17.21 -10.34
N GLU A 162 11.68 -16.19 -9.98
CA GLU A 162 11.11 -15.20 -10.89
C GLU A 162 11.83 -13.85 -10.88
N SER A 163 12.61 -13.63 -9.82
CA SER A 163 13.37 -12.42 -9.55
C SER A 163 14.83 -12.78 -9.18
N SER A 164 15.55 -11.85 -8.59
CA SER A 164 16.87 -12.02 -7.99
C SER A 164 16.77 -12.24 -6.48
N THR A 165 17.92 -12.21 -5.79
CA THR A 165 17.99 -12.17 -4.34
C THR A 165 17.26 -10.97 -3.73
N ASP A 166 17.09 -9.89 -4.48
CA ASP A 166 16.47 -8.63 -4.04
C ASP A 166 15.00 -8.84 -3.62
N ALA A 167 14.32 -9.84 -4.21
CA ALA A 167 12.92 -10.09 -3.92
C ALA A 167 12.66 -10.50 -2.46
N ILE A 168 13.64 -11.02 -1.71
CA ILE A 168 13.47 -11.30 -0.27
C ILE A 168 14.10 -10.21 0.63
N GLY A 169 14.56 -9.11 0.03
CA GLY A 169 15.03 -7.94 0.75
C GLY A 169 13.89 -7.20 1.47
N TYR A 170 14.21 -6.48 2.54
CA TYR A 170 13.26 -5.62 3.25
C TYR A 170 13.90 -4.30 3.69
N TRP A 171 13.06 -3.28 3.84
CA TRP A 171 13.40 -2.00 4.46
C TRP A 171 12.75 -1.87 5.84
N ASP A 172 13.40 -1.12 6.71
CA ASP A 172 12.93 -0.86 8.07
C ASP A 172 12.93 0.64 8.41
N GLU A 173 12.61 0.99 9.64
CA GLU A 173 12.51 2.37 10.12
C GLU A 173 13.81 3.17 10.00
N THR A 174 14.96 2.54 9.79
CA THR A 174 16.23 3.26 9.60
C THR A 174 16.23 4.04 8.28
N LEU A 175 15.53 3.51 7.26
CA LEU A 175 15.36 4.13 5.96
C LEU A 175 13.92 4.64 5.73
N LEU A 176 12.94 4.06 6.43
CA LEU A 176 11.50 4.37 6.35
C LEU A 176 10.90 4.95 7.66
N PRO A 177 11.54 5.94 8.32
CA PRO A 177 11.10 6.38 9.65
C PRO A 177 9.69 6.99 9.65
N PHE A 178 9.30 7.72 8.60
CA PHE A 178 7.97 8.31 8.49
C PHE A 178 6.90 7.21 8.32
N TYR A 179 7.11 6.23 7.45
CA TYR A 179 6.16 5.13 7.25
C TYR A 179 5.97 4.29 8.51
N TYR A 180 7.06 3.96 9.21
CA TYR A 180 6.97 3.24 10.49
C TYR A 180 6.25 4.08 11.55
N SER A 181 6.51 5.38 11.62
CA SER A 181 5.80 6.28 12.54
C SER A 181 4.30 6.43 12.19
N LEU A 182 3.95 6.43 10.90
CA LEU A 182 2.58 6.51 10.42
C LEU A 182 1.82 5.23 10.80
N ALA A 183 2.37 4.07 10.46
CA ALA A 183 1.83 2.75 10.79
C ALA A 183 1.76 2.49 12.31
N SER A 184 2.67 3.08 13.09
CA SER A 184 2.62 3.01 14.56
C SER A 184 1.48 3.84 15.16
N SER A 185 1.04 4.88 14.45
CA SER A 185 0.06 5.84 14.96
C SER A 185 -1.37 5.47 14.56
N PHE A 186 -1.55 4.96 13.34
CA PHE A 186 -2.85 4.74 12.72
C PHE A 186 -3.10 3.25 12.43
N PRO A 187 -4.35 2.82 12.16
CA PRO A 187 -4.66 1.47 11.75
C PRO A 187 -3.83 0.97 10.58
N VAL A 188 -3.24 -0.21 10.76
CA VAL A 188 -2.57 -0.98 9.70
C VAL A 188 -3.52 -2.08 9.20
N CYS A 189 -3.61 -2.26 7.89
CA CYS A 189 -4.40 -3.34 7.29
C CYS A 189 -3.46 -4.47 6.84
N ASP A 190 -3.23 -5.47 7.68
CA ASP A 190 -2.26 -6.55 7.40
C ASP A 190 -2.82 -7.68 6.52
N ARG A 191 -4.05 -7.51 6.02
CA ARG A 191 -4.74 -8.34 5.03
C ARG A 191 -5.30 -7.53 3.87
N TYR A 192 -4.62 -6.43 3.52
CA TYR A 192 -4.88 -5.68 2.29
C TYR A 192 -4.03 -6.25 1.15
N PHE A 193 -4.68 -6.79 0.14
CA PHE A 193 -4.04 -7.43 -1.02
C PHE A 193 -4.16 -6.53 -2.24
N CYS A 194 -3.20 -6.55 -3.16
CA CYS A 194 -3.50 -6.00 -4.49
C CYS A 194 -4.62 -6.83 -5.13
N SER A 195 -5.40 -6.21 -6.02
CA SER A 195 -6.63 -6.83 -6.53
C SER A 195 -6.36 -8.06 -7.38
N THR A 196 -5.19 -8.21 -7.99
CA THR A 196 -4.85 -9.37 -8.81
C THR A 196 -3.35 -9.66 -8.78
N LEU A 197 -2.95 -10.90 -9.05
CA LEU A 197 -1.56 -11.31 -9.24
C LEU A 197 -1.00 -10.74 -10.56
N CYS A 198 -0.81 -9.42 -10.59
CA CYS A 198 -0.37 -8.69 -11.75
C CYS A 198 0.34 -7.39 -11.37
N GLN A 199 0.92 -6.77 -12.39
CA GLN A 199 1.61 -5.50 -12.34
C GLN A 199 0.67 -4.29 -12.22
N THR A 200 1.26 -3.09 -12.23
CA THR A 200 0.65 -1.78 -12.00
C THR A 200 -0.68 -1.55 -12.68
N TYR A 201 -0.74 -1.59 -14.02
CA TYR A 201 -1.92 -1.11 -14.74
C TYR A 201 -3.19 -1.90 -14.39
N PRO A 202 -3.21 -3.25 -14.42
CA PRO A 202 -4.37 -4.01 -13.95
C PRO A 202 -4.83 -3.63 -12.54
N ASN A 203 -3.91 -3.45 -11.59
CA ASN A 203 -4.27 -3.13 -10.21
C ASN A 203 -4.79 -1.69 -10.05
N ARG A 204 -4.23 -0.71 -10.76
CA ARG A 204 -4.76 0.67 -10.80
C ARG A 204 -6.12 0.73 -11.51
N VAL A 205 -6.35 -0.03 -12.58
CA VAL A 205 -7.70 -0.12 -13.19
C VAL A 205 -8.68 -0.76 -12.21
N PHE A 206 -8.28 -1.82 -11.50
CA PHE A 206 -9.12 -2.43 -10.45
C PHE A 206 -9.53 -1.42 -9.39
N SER A 207 -8.62 -0.54 -8.97
CA SER A 207 -8.95 0.50 -7.99
C SER A 207 -10.03 1.43 -8.51
N MET A 208 -10.11 1.73 -9.81
CA MET A 208 -11.08 2.68 -10.34
C MET A 208 -12.36 2.03 -10.90
N ALA A 209 -12.29 0.77 -11.32
CA ALA A 209 -13.31 0.10 -12.14
C ALA A 209 -13.80 -1.23 -11.56
N ALA A 210 -13.21 -1.69 -10.46
CA ALA A 210 -13.44 -3.01 -9.87
C ALA A 210 -13.19 -4.22 -10.81
N THR A 211 -12.48 -3.98 -11.91
CA THR A 211 -12.03 -4.97 -12.91
C THR A 211 -10.75 -4.43 -13.54
N ALA A 212 -9.97 -5.29 -14.21
CA ALA A 212 -8.91 -4.85 -15.12
C ALA A 212 -9.32 -4.99 -16.60
N ALA A 213 -10.58 -5.40 -16.87
CA ALA A 213 -11.15 -5.57 -18.21
C ALA A 213 -10.24 -6.33 -19.20
N GLY A 214 -9.53 -7.34 -18.71
CA GLY A 214 -8.68 -8.25 -19.51
C GLY A 214 -7.22 -7.85 -19.57
N LEU A 215 -6.84 -6.74 -18.95
CA LEU A 215 -5.45 -6.32 -18.86
C LEU A 215 -4.66 -7.23 -17.91
N VAL A 216 -3.47 -7.65 -18.37
CA VAL A 216 -2.53 -8.47 -17.60
C VAL A 216 -1.09 -7.94 -17.70
N SER A 217 -0.92 -6.71 -18.18
CA SER A 217 0.37 -6.08 -18.49
C SER A 217 0.35 -4.57 -18.26
N THR A 218 1.52 -4.01 -17.97
CA THR A 218 1.86 -2.57 -18.02
C THR A 218 2.57 -2.36 -19.34
N ASP A 219 1.83 -1.99 -20.38
CA ASP A 219 2.37 -1.79 -21.72
C ASP A 219 2.62 -0.32 -22.00
N THR A 220 3.69 -0.01 -22.75
CA THR A 220 3.98 1.36 -23.22
C THR A 220 3.88 1.40 -24.75
N PRO A 221 2.96 2.20 -25.33
CA PRO A 221 2.03 3.11 -24.67
C PRO A 221 0.88 2.38 -23.93
N PRO A 222 0.28 3.01 -22.90
CA PRO A 222 -0.84 2.43 -22.18
C PRO A 222 -1.99 2.05 -23.11
N PRO A 223 -2.59 0.86 -22.95
CA PRO A 223 -3.75 0.48 -23.73
C PRO A 223 -4.98 1.27 -23.29
N THR A 224 -5.90 1.51 -24.23
CA THR A 224 -7.24 1.97 -23.86
C THR A 224 -7.99 0.81 -23.23
N VAL A 225 -8.52 1.03 -22.03
CA VAL A 225 -9.33 0.04 -21.31
C VAL A 225 -10.77 0.54 -21.26
N THR A 226 -11.74 -0.36 -21.45
CA THR A 226 -13.16 0.01 -21.44
C THR A 226 -13.94 -0.96 -20.56
N PRO A 227 -13.92 -0.77 -19.24
CA PRO A 227 -14.72 -1.56 -18.32
C PRO A 227 -16.21 -1.47 -18.68
N ALA A 228 -16.94 -2.59 -18.57
CA ALA A 228 -18.34 -2.65 -19.03
C ALA A 228 -19.26 -1.66 -18.30
N ASN A 229 -18.97 -1.38 -17.02
CA ASN A 229 -19.76 -0.50 -16.17
C ASN A 229 -19.07 0.86 -15.90
N GLY A 230 -18.04 1.21 -16.68
CA GLY A 230 -17.28 2.45 -16.53
C GLY A 230 -16.40 2.47 -15.27
N HIS A 231 -16.05 3.68 -14.81
CA HIS A 231 -15.26 3.89 -13.60
C HIS A 231 -16.11 4.53 -12.48
N ILE A 232 -15.63 4.45 -11.24
CA ILE A 232 -16.28 5.08 -10.08
C ILE A 232 -16.49 6.59 -10.28
N PHE A 233 -15.58 7.25 -11.02
CA PHE A 233 -15.67 8.68 -11.35
C PHE A 233 -16.85 9.03 -12.26
N ASP A 234 -17.25 8.12 -13.15
CA ASP A 234 -18.45 8.29 -13.97
C ASP A 234 -19.70 8.22 -13.08
N VAL A 235 -19.71 7.29 -12.12
CA VAL A 235 -20.80 7.14 -11.14
C VAL A 235 -20.89 8.37 -10.23
N LEU A 236 -19.77 8.86 -9.72
CA LEU A 236 -19.70 10.08 -8.91
C LEU A 236 -20.25 11.28 -9.68
N THR A 237 -19.78 11.48 -10.91
CA THR A 237 -20.25 12.55 -11.81
C THR A 237 -21.75 12.46 -12.08
N ALA A 238 -22.26 11.27 -12.39
CA ALA A 238 -23.68 11.03 -12.66
C ALA A 238 -24.59 11.36 -11.46
N HIS A 239 -24.05 11.26 -10.23
CA HIS A 239 -24.75 11.60 -9.00
C HIS A 239 -24.42 13.00 -8.46
N GLY A 240 -23.65 13.81 -9.19
CA GLY A 240 -23.27 15.16 -8.77
C GLY A 240 -22.34 15.20 -7.56
N ILE A 241 -21.61 14.12 -7.30
CA ILE A 241 -20.61 14.04 -6.22
C ILE A 241 -19.27 14.48 -6.79
N GLY A 242 -18.68 15.50 -6.18
CA GLY A 242 -17.38 16.00 -6.60
C GLY A 242 -16.27 14.98 -6.41
N TRP A 243 -15.35 14.95 -7.37
CA TRP A 243 -14.10 14.21 -7.25
C TRP A 243 -12.95 15.01 -7.85
N ALA A 244 -11.72 14.71 -7.41
CA ALA A 244 -10.52 15.29 -7.97
C ALA A 244 -9.36 14.30 -7.99
N ASP A 245 -8.42 14.55 -8.89
CA ASP A 245 -7.10 13.94 -8.90
C ASP A 245 -6.04 15.04 -9.02
N TYR A 246 -5.13 15.09 -8.05
CA TYR A 246 -3.99 15.98 -8.03
C TYR A 246 -2.74 15.19 -8.40
N TYR A 247 -2.15 15.47 -9.56
CA TYR A 247 -1.11 14.61 -10.13
C TYR A 247 0.09 15.39 -10.66
N SER A 248 1.28 14.79 -10.53
CA SER A 248 2.53 15.40 -10.99
C SER A 248 2.70 15.31 -12.50
N GLU A 249 2.49 14.13 -13.10
CA GLU A 249 2.78 13.89 -14.53
C GLU A 249 1.58 13.30 -15.27
N LEU A 250 1.17 12.09 -14.90
CA LEU A 250 0.03 11.39 -15.49
C LEU A 250 -0.98 11.07 -14.39
N PRO A 251 -2.28 11.36 -14.60
CA PRO A 251 -3.32 10.91 -13.69
C PRO A 251 -3.64 9.44 -13.98
N SER A 252 -3.78 8.60 -12.96
CA SER A 252 -4.24 7.21 -13.10
C SER A 252 -5.53 7.09 -13.92
N PRO A 253 -6.56 7.93 -13.70
CA PRO A 253 -7.75 7.95 -14.54
C PRO A 253 -7.48 8.23 -16.03
N GLY A 254 -6.35 8.89 -16.36
CA GLY A 254 -5.93 9.18 -17.72
C GLY A 254 -5.10 8.10 -18.41
N LEU A 255 -4.49 7.18 -17.66
CA LEU A 255 -3.71 6.07 -18.21
C LEU A 255 -4.55 5.13 -19.09
N PHE A 256 -5.87 5.08 -18.88
CA PHE A 256 -6.72 4.05 -19.49
C PHE A 256 -7.80 4.61 -20.44
N GLY A 257 -7.77 5.91 -20.68
CA GLY A 257 -8.70 6.59 -21.60
C GLY A 257 -8.33 8.06 -21.86
N ALA A 258 -7.37 8.31 -22.75
CA ALA A 258 -6.85 9.66 -23.00
C ALA A 258 -7.93 10.69 -23.38
N ALA A 259 -8.90 10.31 -24.23
CA ALA A 259 -9.99 11.21 -24.62
C ALA A 259 -10.94 11.51 -23.45
N TRP A 260 -11.20 10.51 -22.59
CA TRP A 260 -12.01 10.71 -21.38
C TRP A 260 -11.27 11.65 -20.43
N ALA A 261 -10.01 11.40 -20.11
CA ALA A 261 -9.25 12.28 -19.21
C ALA A 261 -9.09 13.70 -19.73
N ALA A 262 -8.84 13.88 -21.04
CA ALA A 262 -8.80 15.20 -21.65
C ALA A 262 -10.12 15.98 -21.43
N SER A 263 -11.26 15.29 -21.36
CA SER A 263 -12.56 15.92 -21.07
C SER A 263 -12.76 16.29 -19.59
N GLN A 264 -11.95 15.74 -18.68
CA GLN A 264 -11.97 15.98 -17.23
C GLN A 264 -10.92 17.01 -16.78
N GLN A 265 -10.06 17.48 -17.70
CA GLN A 265 -8.97 18.38 -17.39
C GLN A 265 -9.46 19.74 -16.89
N GLY A 266 -8.92 20.20 -15.75
CA GLY A 266 -9.26 21.49 -15.15
C GLY A 266 -10.61 21.54 -14.45
N THR A 267 -11.39 20.45 -14.48
CA THR A 267 -12.61 20.28 -13.69
C THR A 267 -12.40 19.29 -12.56
N HIS A 268 -11.84 18.11 -12.88
CA HIS A 268 -11.58 17.03 -11.93
C HIS A 268 -10.11 16.63 -11.91
N LEU A 269 -9.41 16.73 -13.03
CA LEU A 269 -7.98 16.45 -13.11
C LEU A 269 -7.20 17.77 -12.97
N PHE A 270 -6.40 17.87 -11.91
CA PHE A 270 -5.56 19.02 -11.58
C PHE A 270 -4.08 18.64 -11.73
N GLY A 271 -3.45 19.14 -12.79
CA GLY A 271 -2.08 18.84 -13.15
C GLY A 271 -1.84 18.95 -14.66
N PRO A 272 -0.74 18.41 -15.19
CA PRO A 272 0.42 17.98 -14.43
C PRO A 272 1.07 19.17 -13.71
N PHE A 273 1.51 18.96 -12.47
CA PHE A 273 2.28 19.98 -11.72
C PHE A 273 3.79 19.88 -11.95
N GLY A 274 4.26 18.79 -12.54
CA GLY A 274 5.65 18.59 -12.95
C GLY A 274 6.62 18.19 -11.83
N SER A 275 6.25 18.29 -10.55
CA SER A 275 7.04 17.75 -9.44
C SER A 275 6.16 17.34 -8.24
N PRO A 276 6.60 16.38 -7.41
CA PRO A 276 5.93 16.00 -6.16
C PRO A 276 5.61 17.18 -5.24
N GLU A 277 6.53 18.13 -5.07
CA GLU A 277 6.34 19.28 -4.18
C GLU A 277 5.24 20.22 -4.68
N ALA A 278 5.14 20.42 -6.00
CA ALA A 278 4.09 21.24 -6.59
C ALA A 278 2.71 20.58 -6.44
N THR A 279 2.64 19.26 -6.58
CA THR A 279 1.42 18.47 -6.30
C THR A 279 1.01 18.57 -4.84
N ILE A 280 1.95 18.40 -3.90
CA ILE A 280 1.70 18.59 -2.46
C ILE A 280 1.18 20.00 -2.18
N ALA A 281 1.79 21.03 -2.78
CA ALA A 281 1.38 22.42 -2.60
C ALA A 281 -0.05 22.68 -3.11
N ALA A 282 -0.42 22.10 -4.26
CA ALA A 282 -1.76 22.21 -4.82
C ALA A 282 -2.82 21.52 -3.93
N PHE A 283 -2.53 20.29 -3.47
CA PHE A 283 -3.37 19.58 -2.52
C PHE A 283 -3.50 20.35 -1.19
N ALA A 284 -2.40 20.83 -0.64
CA ALA A 284 -2.40 21.64 0.59
C ALA A 284 -3.23 22.92 0.44
N ALA A 285 -3.18 23.58 -0.72
CA ALA A 285 -4.02 24.75 -1.00
C ALA A 285 -5.52 24.40 -0.97
N ALA A 286 -5.91 23.24 -1.53
CA ALA A 286 -7.30 22.78 -1.49
C ALA A 286 -7.78 22.43 -0.08
N CYS A 287 -6.94 21.74 0.70
CA CYS A 287 -7.19 21.42 2.10
C CYS A 287 -7.37 22.68 2.96
N ASN A 288 -6.51 23.68 2.78
CA ASN A 288 -6.55 24.94 3.53
C ASN A 288 -7.67 25.87 3.06
N GLY A 289 -8.00 25.85 1.77
CA GLY A 289 -9.05 26.67 1.16
C GLY A 289 -10.46 26.14 1.40
N GLY A 290 -10.61 24.90 1.91
CA GLY A 290 -11.92 24.26 2.05
C GLY A 290 -12.57 23.93 0.70
N THR A 291 -11.75 23.68 -0.32
CA THR A 291 -12.21 23.37 -1.69
C THR A 291 -11.99 21.91 -2.08
N LEU A 292 -11.57 21.08 -1.13
CA LEU A 292 -11.37 19.65 -1.37
C LEU A 292 -12.72 18.97 -1.69
N PRO A 293 -12.85 18.19 -2.76
CA PRO A 293 -14.10 17.49 -3.06
C PRO A 293 -14.28 16.22 -2.21
N PRO A 294 -15.45 15.58 -2.26
CA PRO A 294 -15.71 14.38 -1.46
C PRO A 294 -14.83 13.15 -1.76
N VAL A 295 -14.35 12.98 -2.98
CA VAL A 295 -13.46 11.88 -3.37
C VAL A 295 -12.20 12.44 -4.02
N VAL A 296 -11.01 12.03 -3.56
CA VAL A 296 -9.75 12.61 -4.00
C VAL A 296 -8.70 11.54 -4.23
N MET A 297 -7.97 11.66 -5.33
CA MET A 297 -6.67 11.01 -5.52
C MET A 297 -5.55 12.05 -5.44
N VAL A 298 -4.41 11.65 -4.88
CA VAL A 298 -3.19 12.45 -4.89
C VAL A 298 -2.06 11.55 -5.35
N GLU A 299 -1.47 11.89 -6.50
CA GLU A 299 -0.52 11.06 -7.21
C GLU A 299 0.81 11.77 -7.41
N THR A 300 1.88 11.03 -7.19
CA THR A 300 3.26 11.51 -7.41
C THR A 300 3.65 11.42 -8.88
N ASP A 301 4.89 11.74 -9.20
CA ASP A 301 5.44 11.45 -10.52
C ASP A 301 5.87 9.98 -10.61
N TYR A 302 5.54 9.32 -11.72
CA TYR A 302 5.86 7.91 -11.93
C TYR A 302 7.33 7.66 -12.24
N GLN A 303 8.07 8.71 -12.59
CA GLN A 303 9.43 8.55 -13.08
C GLN A 303 10.45 8.46 -11.91
N TRP A 304 10.22 9.22 -10.84
CA TRP A 304 11.20 9.44 -9.78
C TRP A 304 10.63 9.31 -8.37
N GLY A 305 9.32 9.43 -8.19
CA GLY A 305 8.69 9.56 -6.88
C GLY A 305 7.66 8.49 -6.51
N SER A 306 7.38 7.52 -7.39
CA SER A 306 6.37 6.47 -7.15
C SER A 306 6.85 5.30 -6.29
N GLU A 307 8.17 5.20 -6.11
CA GLU A 307 8.88 4.04 -5.53
C GLU A 307 8.95 2.84 -6.49
N GLU A 308 8.77 3.05 -7.81
CA GLU A 308 9.06 2.02 -8.81
C GLU A 308 10.57 1.82 -9.02
N ASN A 309 11.00 0.59 -9.30
CA ASN A 309 12.43 0.29 -9.43
C ASN A 309 13.03 0.92 -10.70
N PRO A 310 14.19 1.61 -10.62
CA PRO A 310 15.15 1.66 -9.52
C PRO A 310 15.14 2.96 -8.71
N GLN A 311 13.97 3.50 -8.36
CA GLN A 311 13.88 4.78 -7.67
C GLN A 311 14.40 4.71 -6.23
N ASN A 312 14.64 5.89 -5.64
CA ASN A 312 14.92 5.99 -4.22
C ASN A 312 13.60 6.01 -3.43
N ILE A 313 13.36 4.99 -2.61
CA ILE A 313 12.12 4.86 -1.84
C ILE A 313 11.87 6.01 -0.86
N GLN A 314 12.92 6.72 -0.46
CA GLN A 314 12.80 7.86 0.45
C GLN A 314 12.24 9.11 -0.24
N VAL A 315 12.26 9.17 -1.58
CA VAL A 315 11.58 10.22 -2.36
C VAL A 315 10.08 10.04 -2.28
N GLY A 316 9.56 8.83 -2.51
CA GLY A 316 8.15 8.51 -2.30
C GLY A 316 7.70 8.74 -0.86
N GLN A 317 8.52 8.34 0.11
CA GLN A 317 8.28 8.65 1.53
C GLN A 317 8.19 10.16 1.81
N THR A 318 9.02 10.98 1.15
CA THR A 318 8.95 12.44 1.25
C THR A 318 7.63 12.95 0.68
N PHE A 319 7.19 12.41 -0.45
CA PHE A 319 5.91 12.78 -1.07
C PHE A 319 4.72 12.47 -0.15
N VAL A 320 4.60 11.23 0.32
CA VAL A 320 3.50 10.79 1.20
C VAL A 320 3.52 11.58 2.51
N ALA A 321 4.70 11.85 3.09
CA ALA A 321 4.82 12.70 4.26
C ALA A 321 4.30 14.12 3.99
N GLY A 322 4.60 14.69 2.82
CA GLY A 322 4.06 15.99 2.40
C GLY A 322 2.53 16.00 2.36
N VAL A 323 1.92 14.99 1.73
CA VAL A 323 0.46 14.87 1.61
C VAL A 323 -0.20 14.69 2.98
N VAL A 324 0.29 13.77 3.80
CA VAL A 324 -0.25 13.50 5.15
C VAL A 324 -0.12 14.74 6.04
N ASN A 325 1.04 15.40 6.04
CA ASN A 325 1.26 16.61 6.84
C ASN A 325 0.39 17.78 6.35
N ALA A 326 0.21 17.93 5.04
CA ALA A 326 -0.70 18.93 4.47
C ALA A 326 -2.14 18.71 4.93
N LEU A 327 -2.60 17.46 4.98
CA LEU A 327 -3.92 17.12 5.50
C LEU A 327 -4.04 17.39 7.00
N MET A 328 -3.14 16.84 7.81
CA MET A 328 -3.16 16.92 9.28
C MET A 328 -3.04 18.36 9.81
N SER A 329 -2.38 19.26 9.07
CA SER A 329 -2.22 20.67 9.44
C SER A 329 -3.37 21.58 8.98
N SER A 330 -4.32 21.04 8.21
CA SER A 330 -5.40 21.81 7.59
C SER A 330 -6.74 21.68 8.33
N PRO A 331 -7.71 22.58 8.07
CA PRO A 331 -9.09 22.41 8.54
C PRO A 331 -9.77 21.13 8.02
N ALA A 332 -9.33 20.58 6.88
CA ALA A 332 -9.88 19.36 6.31
C ALA A 332 -9.59 18.11 7.15
N TRP A 333 -8.60 18.15 8.07
CA TRP A 333 -8.27 17.02 8.94
C TRP A 333 -9.50 16.42 9.61
N ALA A 334 -10.34 17.26 10.22
CA ALA A 334 -11.47 16.84 11.07
C ALA A 334 -12.52 15.95 10.38
N THR A 335 -12.58 15.98 9.05
CA THR A 335 -13.60 15.29 8.24
C THR A 335 -13.00 14.41 7.15
N SER A 336 -11.71 14.07 7.24
CA SER A 336 -11.04 13.31 6.18
C SER A 336 -10.72 11.86 6.57
N LEU A 337 -10.77 11.00 5.56
CA LEU A 337 -10.27 9.63 5.56
C LEU A 337 -9.22 9.53 4.46
N LEU A 338 -7.94 9.39 4.83
CA LEU A 338 -6.87 9.14 3.88
C LEU A 338 -6.45 7.67 3.92
N ILE A 339 -6.37 7.06 2.75
CA ILE A 339 -5.94 5.68 2.53
C ILE A 339 -4.58 5.76 1.85
N PHE A 340 -3.53 5.40 2.59
CA PHE A 340 -2.19 5.25 2.04
C PHE A 340 -1.99 3.77 1.70
N THR A 341 -1.70 3.46 0.43
CA THR A 341 -1.54 2.09 -0.06
C THR A 341 -0.58 2.01 -1.25
N TYR A 342 -0.38 0.80 -1.77
CA TYR A 342 0.40 0.51 -2.98
C TYR A 342 -0.46 -0.23 -4.00
N ASP A 343 -0.16 -0.08 -5.27
CA ASP A 343 -0.88 -0.77 -6.34
C ASP A 343 -0.59 -2.28 -6.36
N GLU A 344 0.65 -2.72 -6.13
CA GLU A 344 1.07 -4.11 -6.14
C GLU A 344 2.43 -4.32 -5.43
N HIS A 345 2.88 -5.57 -5.39
CA HIS A 345 4.04 -6.06 -4.62
C HIS A 345 5.44 -5.75 -5.17
N GLY A 346 5.61 -5.30 -6.41
CA GLY A 346 6.90 -5.03 -7.03
C GLY A 346 7.76 -6.26 -7.30
N GLY A 347 7.22 -7.47 -7.12
CA GLY A 347 8.01 -8.71 -7.13
C GLY A 347 8.70 -9.02 -5.81
N TYR A 348 8.46 -8.23 -4.75
CA TYR A 348 8.94 -8.51 -3.41
C TYR A 348 8.14 -9.60 -2.70
N TYR A 349 8.84 -10.37 -1.89
CA TYR A 349 8.32 -11.46 -1.11
C TYR A 349 7.28 -10.99 -0.11
N ASP A 350 6.21 -11.76 0.01
CA ASP A 350 5.30 -11.72 1.13
C ASP A 350 4.99 -13.16 1.54
N HIS A 351 4.99 -13.43 2.84
CA HIS A 351 4.79 -14.79 3.34
C HIS A 351 3.33 -15.25 3.30
N VAL A 352 2.38 -14.33 3.15
CA VAL A 352 0.95 -14.65 3.21
C VAL A 352 0.43 -14.99 1.82
N SER A 353 -0.01 -16.23 1.65
CA SER A 353 -0.71 -16.66 0.45
C SER A 353 -1.99 -15.85 0.21
N PRO A 354 -2.16 -15.22 -0.96
CA PRO A 354 -3.37 -14.50 -1.31
C PRO A 354 -4.61 -15.41 -1.33
N PRO A 355 -5.73 -14.98 -0.70
CA PRO A 355 -6.96 -15.73 -0.72
C PRO A 355 -7.60 -15.75 -2.12
N ALA A 356 -8.54 -16.67 -2.32
CA ALA A 356 -9.36 -16.68 -3.52
C ALA A 356 -10.27 -15.45 -3.54
N ALA A 357 -10.61 -15.01 -4.74
CA ALA A 357 -11.37 -13.78 -4.96
C ALA A 357 -12.51 -13.99 -5.97
N LEU A 358 -13.51 -13.11 -5.94
CA LEU A 358 -14.65 -13.16 -6.85
C LEU A 358 -14.26 -12.62 -8.22
N ASN A 359 -14.34 -13.42 -9.29
CA ASN A 359 -14.23 -12.86 -10.64
C ASN A 359 -15.18 -11.65 -10.78
N PRO A 360 -14.75 -10.52 -11.38
CA PRO A 360 -15.56 -9.31 -11.51
C PRO A 360 -16.95 -9.56 -12.11
N GLY A 361 -17.10 -10.55 -12.98
CA GLY A 361 -18.39 -11.02 -13.49
C GLY A 361 -19.14 -9.99 -14.33
N ASP A 362 -18.42 -8.99 -14.84
CA ASP A 362 -18.95 -7.91 -15.68
C ASP A 362 -18.94 -8.27 -17.17
N GLY A 363 -18.32 -9.41 -17.53
CA GLY A 363 -18.25 -9.90 -18.91
C GLY A 363 -17.40 -9.04 -19.83
N SER A 364 -16.60 -8.12 -19.28
CA SER A 364 -15.84 -7.13 -20.05
C SER A 364 -14.51 -7.66 -20.59
N HIS A 365 -14.06 -8.83 -20.12
CA HIS A 365 -12.75 -9.37 -20.47
C HIS A 365 -12.82 -10.69 -21.26
N PRO A 366 -11.88 -10.92 -22.21
CA PRO A 366 -11.67 -12.25 -22.76
C PRO A 366 -11.26 -13.22 -21.63
N ASN A 367 -11.41 -14.52 -21.86
CA ASN A 367 -10.90 -15.52 -20.93
C ASN A 367 -9.36 -15.41 -20.88
N ILE A 368 -8.82 -14.90 -19.76
CA ILE A 368 -7.38 -14.75 -19.54
C ILE A 368 -6.80 -15.90 -18.70
N ALA A 369 -7.64 -16.88 -18.31
CA ALA A 369 -7.24 -18.05 -17.53
C ALA A 369 -6.34 -19.05 -18.30
N THR A 370 -5.92 -18.73 -19.53
CA THR A 370 -5.30 -19.67 -20.46
C THR A 370 -4.02 -20.29 -19.96
N THR A 371 -3.21 -19.54 -19.20
CA THR A 371 -1.88 -19.99 -18.75
C THR A 371 -1.88 -20.51 -17.31
N TYR A 372 -2.53 -19.78 -16.40
CA TYR A 372 -2.46 -20.06 -14.96
C TYR A 372 -3.79 -20.49 -14.34
N GLY A 373 -4.85 -20.59 -15.15
CA GLY A 373 -6.19 -20.88 -14.65
C GLY A 373 -6.80 -19.75 -13.81
N ASP A 374 -6.20 -18.56 -13.85
CA ASP A 374 -6.69 -17.39 -13.12
C ASP A 374 -7.33 -16.38 -14.08
N ASP A 375 -8.58 -16.02 -13.77
CA ASP A 375 -9.41 -15.05 -14.49
C ASP A 375 -9.81 -13.95 -13.50
N TYR A 376 -8.83 -13.38 -12.80
CA TYR A 376 -9.02 -12.50 -11.64
C TYR A 376 -9.77 -13.16 -10.47
N THR A 377 -9.65 -14.47 -10.33
CA THR A 377 -10.23 -15.28 -9.24
C THR A 377 -9.32 -15.43 -8.03
N ARG A 378 -8.22 -14.68 -8.01
CA ARG A 378 -7.20 -14.62 -6.97
C ARG A 378 -6.93 -13.15 -6.64
N TYR A 379 -6.80 -12.81 -5.37
CA TYR A 379 -6.17 -11.54 -5.02
C TYR A 379 -4.66 -11.63 -5.28
N GLY A 380 -3.98 -10.52 -5.48
CA GLY A 380 -2.52 -10.48 -5.53
C GLY A 380 -1.90 -10.51 -4.13
N PHE A 381 -0.61 -10.28 -4.02
CA PHE A 381 0.11 -10.28 -2.74
C PHE A 381 -0.30 -9.11 -1.85
N ARG A 382 0.00 -9.22 -0.56
CA ARG A 382 -0.28 -8.12 0.39
C ARG A 382 0.56 -6.90 0.05
N VAL A 383 -0.05 -5.74 0.21
CA VAL A 383 0.59 -4.43 0.03
C VAL A 383 0.52 -3.62 1.33
N PRO A 384 1.48 -2.73 1.61
CA PRO A 384 1.41 -1.82 2.75
C PRO A 384 0.14 -0.97 2.67
N THR A 385 -0.66 -0.93 3.74
CA THR A 385 -1.84 -0.06 3.82
C THR A 385 -2.04 0.50 5.23
N VAL A 386 -2.21 1.82 5.33
CA VAL A 386 -2.47 2.55 6.58
C VAL A 386 -3.67 3.49 6.42
N ILE A 387 -4.57 3.50 7.40
CA ILE A 387 -5.79 4.31 7.39
C ILE A 387 -5.63 5.55 8.27
N VAL A 388 -5.47 6.71 7.66
CA VAL A 388 -5.13 7.98 8.33
C VAL A 388 -6.38 8.86 8.45
N SER A 389 -6.86 9.05 9.69
CA SER A 389 -8.08 9.86 9.95
C SER A 389 -8.14 10.32 11.40
N PRO A 390 -8.78 11.46 11.73
CA PRO A 390 -9.15 11.79 13.12
C PRO A 390 -10.04 10.71 13.73
N TRP A 391 -10.84 10.01 12.91
CA TRP A 391 -11.80 8.98 13.32
C TRP A 391 -11.21 7.57 13.32
N ALA A 392 -9.93 7.42 12.98
CA ALA A 392 -9.26 6.14 12.98
C ALA A 392 -9.16 5.55 14.40
N ARG A 393 -9.23 4.22 14.51
CA ARG A 393 -9.04 3.50 15.77
C ARG A 393 -7.57 3.55 16.17
N SER A 394 -7.29 3.89 17.42
CA SER A 394 -5.91 3.93 17.93
C SER A 394 -5.43 2.53 18.31
N GLY A 395 -4.16 2.22 18.01
CA GLY A 395 -3.51 0.95 18.37
C GLY A 395 -4.20 -0.28 17.80
N PHE A 396 -4.72 -0.17 16.57
CA PHE A 396 -5.54 -1.19 15.93
C PHE A 396 -4.85 -1.74 14.68
N THR A 397 -4.97 -3.05 14.47
CA THR A 397 -4.64 -3.71 13.21
C THR A 397 -5.90 -4.38 12.68
N SER A 398 -6.24 -4.09 11.43
CA SER A 398 -7.32 -4.80 10.75
C SER A 398 -6.78 -6.06 10.08
N HIS A 399 -7.46 -7.17 10.36
CA HIS A 399 -7.26 -8.47 9.71
C HIS A 399 -8.32 -8.78 8.66
N THR A 400 -9.18 -7.80 8.37
CA THR A 400 -10.22 -7.94 7.35
C THR A 400 -9.56 -8.04 5.98
N VAL A 401 -10.05 -8.97 5.15
CA VAL A 401 -9.53 -9.12 3.78
C VAL A 401 -10.02 -7.94 2.95
N TYR A 402 -9.06 -7.13 2.52
CA TYR A 402 -9.26 -5.98 1.65
C TYR A 402 -8.52 -6.17 0.32
N ASP A 403 -8.98 -5.46 -0.69
CA ASP A 403 -8.25 -5.21 -1.93
C ASP A 403 -8.54 -3.80 -2.45
N HIS A 404 -8.05 -3.45 -3.65
CA HIS A 404 -8.31 -2.13 -4.25
C HIS A 404 -9.77 -1.86 -4.57
N THR A 405 -10.68 -2.80 -4.38
CA THR A 405 -12.12 -2.51 -4.48
C THR A 405 -12.74 -2.17 -3.12
N SER A 406 -11.95 -2.21 -2.04
CA SER A 406 -12.39 -1.86 -0.69
C SER A 406 -12.56 -0.34 -0.50
N TRP A 407 -11.76 0.49 -1.17
CA TRP A 407 -12.03 1.94 -1.20
C TRP A 407 -13.26 2.26 -2.07
N LEU A 408 -13.50 1.53 -3.17
CA LEU A 408 -14.74 1.62 -3.96
C LEU A 408 -15.96 1.28 -3.09
N ALA A 409 -15.93 0.14 -2.41
CA ALA A 409 -16.98 -0.26 -1.48
C ALA A 409 -17.19 0.78 -0.36
N THR A 410 -16.13 1.44 0.10
CA THR A 410 -16.21 2.53 1.09
C THR A 410 -16.92 3.77 0.53
N ILE A 411 -16.58 4.20 -0.70
CA ILE A 411 -17.24 5.30 -1.41
C ILE A 411 -18.71 4.98 -1.68
N GLU A 412 -18.97 3.79 -2.23
CA GLU A 412 -20.31 3.29 -2.50
C GLU A 412 -21.16 3.25 -1.23
N ARG A 413 -20.60 2.77 -0.12
CA ARG A 413 -21.28 2.74 1.17
C ARG A 413 -21.56 4.12 1.71
N LYS A 414 -20.60 5.06 1.64
CA LYS A 414 -20.81 6.45 2.06
C LYS A 414 -22.02 7.06 1.35
N PHE A 415 -22.04 7.00 0.01
CA PHE A 415 -23.00 7.72 -0.82
C PHE A 415 -24.16 6.86 -1.34
N ASN A 416 -24.24 5.60 -0.90
CA ASN A 416 -25.17 4.60 -1.41
C ASN A 416 -25.15 4.47 -2.95
N LEU A 417 -23.98 4.31 -3.54
CA LEU A 417 -23.82 4.20 -5.00
C LEU A 417 -23.93 2.76 -5.48
N PRO A 418 -24.33 2.53 -6.75
CA PRO A 418 -24.34 1.19 -7.34
C PRO A 418 -22.93 0.64 -7.50
N ALA A 419 -22.75 -0.63 -7.16
CA ALA A 419 -21.49 -1.34 -7.41
C ALA A 419 -21.21 -1.51 -8.90
N LEU A 420 -19.95 -1.46 -9.31
CA LEU A 420 -19.53 -1.61 -10.72
C LEU A 420 -19.48 -3.07 -11.13
N THR A 421 -19.11 -3.99 -10.25
CA THR A 421 -18.89 -5.41 -10.57
C THR A 421 -19.37 -6.33 -9.44
N LEU A 422 -19.07 -7.63 -9.50
CA LEU A 422 -19.21 -8.52 -8.34
C LEU A 422 -18.11 -8.30 -7.29
N ARG A 423 -16.97 -7.72 -7.69
CA ARG A 423 -15.78 -7.58 -6.86
C ARG A 423 -16.01 -6.54 -5.75
N ASP A 424 -16.29 -5.30 -6.12
CA ASP A 424 -16.64 -4.20 -5.22
C ASP A 424 -17.98 -4.41 -4.50
N ALA A 425 -18.99 -4.96 -5.17
CA ALA A 425 -20.30 -5.25 -4.55
C ALA A 425 -20.20 -6.11 -3.27
N ASN A 426 -19.16 -6.95 -3.20
CA ASN A 426 -18.92 -7.88 -2.11
C ASN A 426 -17.55 -7.66 -1.43
N ALA A 427 -16.87 -6.54 -1.70
CA ALA A 427 -15.67 -6.15 -0.98
C ALA A 427 -16.02 -5.59 0.40
N ASN A 428 -15.08 -5.72 1.34
CA ASN A 428 -15.26 -5.17 2.67
C ASN A 428 -14.96 -3.65 2.63
N PRO A 429 -15.86 -2.78 3.09
CA PRO A 429 -15.53 -1.37 3.30
C PRO A 429 -14.57 -1.25 4.49
N LEU A 430 -13.81 -0.14 4.56
CA LEU A 430 -12.77 0.11 5.57
C LEU A 430 -13.33 0.52 6.95
N ASP A 431 -14.57 0.16 7.24
CA ASP A 431 -15.33 0.60 8.43
C ASP A 431 -14.65 0.16 9.73
N ASP A 432 -14.06 -1.04 9.77
CA ASP A 432 -13.50 -1.60 11.00
C ASP A 432 -12.30 -0.81 11.53
N CYS A 433 -11.69 0.03 10.68
CA CYS A 433 -10.58 0.91 11.00
C CYS A 433 -11.03 2.22 11.65
N LEU A 434 -12.33 2.52 11.65
CA LEU A 434 -12.90 3.77 12.15
C LEU A 434 -13.76 3.54 13.40
N VAL A 435 -13.88 4.57 14.23
CA VAL A 435 -14.88 4.58 15.31
C VAL A 435 -16.23 5.06 14.78
N SER A 436 -17.31 4.40 15.18
CA SER A 436 -18.67 4.74 14.76
C SER A 436 -19.36 5.78 15.64
N SER A 437 -18.79 6.09 16.80
CA SER A 437 -19.35 7.03 17.77
C SER A 437 -18.30 7.52 18.77
N GLY A 438 -18.66 8.53 19.55
CA GLY A 438 -17.78 9.13 20.54
C GLY A 438 -16.87 10.22 19.95
N PRO A 439 -15.92 10.73 20.74
CA PRO A 439 -14.95 11.70 20.26
C PRO A 439 -13.97 11.05 19.27
N ALA A 440 -13.56 11.81 18.25
CA ALA A 440 -12.53 11.40 17.31
C ALA A 440 -11.20 11.10 18.04
N PRO A 441 -10.65 9.87 17.99
CA PRO A 441 -9.44 9.50 18.73
C PRO A 441 -8.22 10.35 18.40
N PHE A 442 -8.12 10.82 17.16
CA PHE A 442 -7.05 11.70 16.68
C PHE A 442 -7.58 13.09 16.33
N ALA A 443 -8.55 13.62 17.09
CA ALA A 443 -9.04 14.99 16.93
C ALA A 443 -7.88 16.01 16.89
N THR A 444 -6.85 15.79 17.72
CA THR A 444 -5.54 16.41 17.55
C THR A 444 -4.64 15.45 16.77
N PRO A 445 -4.10 15.83 15.61
CA PRO A 445 -3.19 14.99 14.86
C PRO A 445 -1.96 14.58 15.70
N PRO A 446 -1.51 13.32 15.65
CA PRO A 446 -0.30 12.88 16.34
C PRO A 446 0.96 13.52 15.73
N ALA A 447 2.04 13.59 16.50
CA ALA A 447 3.35 13.91 15.95
C ALA A 447 3.92 12.69 15.24
N LEU A 448 4.33 12.83 13.98
CA LEU A 448 4.97 11.79 13.19
C LEU A 448 6.47 12.06 13.04
N ALA A 449 7.27 11.01 12.86
CA ALA A 449 8.68 11.14 12.54
C ALA A 449 8.87 11.88 11.20
N THR A 450 9.92 12.67 11.07
CA THR A 450 10.21 13.39 9.83
C THR A 450 10.71 12.42 8.75
N ALA A 451 10.16 12.51 7.54
CA ALA A 451 10.70 11.79 6.40
C ALA A 451 12.09 12.35 6.03
N PRO A 452 13.06 11.51 5.64
CA PRO A 452 14.33 11.98 5.11
C PRO A 452 14.09 12.82 3.86
N LEU A 453 14.51 14.09 3.85
CA LEU A 453 14.30 14.98 2.71
C LEU A 453 15.11 14.50 1.51
N ARG A 454 14.46 13.79 0.60
CA ARG A 454 15.00 13.35 -0.68
C ARG A 454 14.24 13.96 -1.83
N THR A 455 14.89 14.04 -2.97
CA THR A 455 14.39 14.70 -4.18
C THR A 455 14.54 13.76 -5.38
N GLU A 456 13.94 14.13 -6.51
CA GLU A 456 14.12 13.42 -7.78
C GLU A 456 15.60 13.18 -8.14
N ALA A 457 16.51 14.07 -7.73
CA ALA A 457 17.95 13.91 -7.95
C ALA A 457 18.53 12.68 -7.24
N ASP A 458 17.95 12.26 -6.10
CA ASP A 458 18.35 11.04 -5.41
C ASP A 458 17.89 9.79 -6.17
N SER A 459 16.68 9.80 -6.75
CA SER A 459 16.20 8.71 -7.63
C SER A 459 17.01 8.62 -8.92
N ILE A 460 17.35 9.76 -9.54
CA ILE A 460 18.26 9.80 -10.69
C ILE A 460 19.63 9.20 -10.33
N ALA A 461 20.13 9.47 -9.12
CA ALA A 461 21.38 8.89 -8.65
C ALA A 461 21.28 7.35 -8.47
N CYS A 462 20.13 6.83 -8.00
CA CYS A 462 19.89 5.39 -7.93
C CYS A 462 19.83 4.76 -9.33
N GLU A 463 19.16 5.38 -10.30
CA GLU A 463 19.13 4.88 -11.68
C GLU A 463 20.54 4.83 -12.31
N GLN A 464 21.39 5.82 -12.01
CA GLN A 464 22.73 5.91 -12.57
C GLN A 464 23.74 4.97 -11.89
N ASN A 465 23.64 4.80 -10.57
CA ASN A 465 24.66 4.11 -9.77
C ASN A 465 24.23 2.71 -9.29
N GLY A 466 22.93 2.42 -9.32
CA GLY A 466 22.33 1.24 -8.70
C GLY A 466 22.27 1.36 -7.17
N SER A 467 21.74 0.32 -6.53
CA SER A 467 21.82 0.13 -5.08
C SER A 467 23.21 -0.31 -4.65
N ASP A 468 23.58 0.00 -3.41
CA ASP A 468 24.75 -0.58 -2.77
C ASP A 468 24.66 -2.13 -2.79
N PRO A 469 25.80 -2.84 -2.83
CA PRO A 469 25.78 -4.31 -2.80
C PRO A 469 25.19 -4.83 -1.50
N ILE A 470 24.28 -5.81 -1.59
CA ILE A 470 23.78 -6.53 -0.42
C ILE A 470 24.98 -7.17 0.30
N PRO A 471 25.18 -6.92 1.60
CA PRO A 471 26.30 -7.49 2.35
C PRO A 471 26.26 -9.02 2.26
N SER A 472 27.36 -9.63 1.81
CA SER A 472 27.44 -11.10 1.74
C SER A 472 27.24 -11.69 3.14
N SER A 473 26.31 -12.63 3.30
CA SER A 473 26.05 -13.34 4.56
C SER A 473 27.28 -14.15 4.99
N GLY A 474 28.26 -13.49 5.64
CA GLY A 474 29.57 -14.10 5.86
C GLY A 474 30.58 -13.36 6.75
N ALA A 475 30.21 -12.25 7.41
CA ALA A 475 31.07 -11.66 8.43
C ALA A 475 30.23 -11.06 9.56
N PRO A 476 30.55 -11.34 10.85
CA PRO A 476 29.93 -10.63 11.95
C PRO A 476 30.39 -9.17 11.90
N GLU A 477 29.46 -8.24 11.66
CA GLU A 477 29.73 -6.83 11.89
C GLU A 477 29.95 -6.59 13.39
N ALA A 478 30.91 -5.70 13.68
CA ALA A 478 31.25 -5.31 15.04
C ALA A 478 30.05 -4.63 15.73
N PRO A 479 29.94 -4.72 17.07
CA PRO A 479 28.77 -4.18 17.78
C PRO A 479 28.61 -2.68 17.53
N LEU A 480 27.42 -2.27 17.07
CA LEU A 480 27.01 -0.88 17.03
C LEU A 480 27.06 -0.30 18.46
N THR A 481 27.93 0.68 18.68
CA THR A 481 27.97 1.45 19.92
C THR A 481 26.66 2.22 20.07
N PRO A 482 25.93 2.11 21.20
CA PRO A 482 24.69 2.85 21.38
C PRO A 482 24.97 4.35 21.49
N LEU A 483 24.31 5.15 20.66
CA LEU A 483 24.23 6.60 20.83
C LEU A 483 23.49 6.89 22.14
N LEU A 484 24.26 7.20 23.19
CA LEU A 484 23.74 7.70 24.45
C LEU A 484 23.12 9.09 24.23
N ALA A 485 21.84 9.19 24.56
CA ALA A 485 21.12 10.44 24.73
C ALA A 485 21.87 11.35 25.73
N GLY A 486 22.29 12.53 25.27
CA GLY A 486 22.88 13.57 26.10
C GLY A 486 22.03 14.83 26.05
N ALA A 487 21.12 15.00 27.02
CA ALA A 487 20.45 16.26 27.30
C ALA A 487 21.11 16.97 28.49
N ALA A 488 21.47 18.24 28.29
CA ALA A 488 21.75 19.35 29.25
C ALA A 488 23.05 20.09 28.87
N ALA A 489 23.26 21.40 29.04
CA ALA A 489 22.47 22.60 29.27
C ALA A 489 23.50 23.76 29.36
N VAL A 490 23.19 24.91 28.75
CA VAL A 490 23.55 26.30 29.12
C VAL A 490 25.03 26.70 29.32
N GLY A 491 25.46 27.72 28.56
CA GLY A 491 26.14 28.89 29.15
C GLY A 491 27.44 29.38 28.48
N GLY A 492 27.48 30.68 28.16
CA GLY A 492 28.73 31.47 28.22
C GLY A 492 29.16 32.18 26.94
N ALA A 493 28.88 33.48 26.88
CA ALA A 493 29.47 34.43 25.94
C ALA A 493 30.97 34.70 26.21
N ALA A 494 31.75 35.06 25.19
CA ALA A 494 32.51 36.32 25.08
C ALA A 494 33.65 36.26 24.04
N ALA A 495 33.91 37.44 23.46
CA ALA A 495 34.79 37.77 22.36
C ALA A 495 36.31 37.70 22.66
N ILE A 496 37.14 37.83 21.61
CA ILE A 496 38.30 38.75 21.42
C ILE A 496 39.09 38.29 20.16
N ALA A 497 39.00 39.00 19.03
CA ALA A 497 39.91 40.05 18.51
C ALA A 497 41.20 39.50 17.84
N LEU A 498 41.34 39.54 16.49
CA LEU A 498 41.85 40.64 15.63
C LEU A 498 43.37 40.61 15.35
N ARG A 499 43.74 40.46 14.06
CA ARG A 499 44.66 41.32 13.25
C ARG A 499 44.96 40.64 11.91
N ARG A 500 44.47 41.14 10.76
CA ARG A 500 44.95 42.25 9.90
C ARG A 500 46.32 42.03 9.24
N ALA A 501 46.32 41.92 7.91
CA ALA A 501 47.05 42.79 6.96
C ALA A 501 46.57 42.47 5.52
N ARG A 502 45.87 43.40 4.85
CA ARG A 502 46.35 44.37 3.83
C ARG A 502 46.74 43.70 2.50
N GLY A 503 46.25 44.11 1.33
CA GLY A 503 45.39 45.23 0.98
C GLY A 503 45.24 45.39 -0.54
N GLU A 504 44.40 46.38 -0.90
CA GLU A 504 44.36 47.14 -2.17
C GLU A 504 43.96 46.39 -3.45
N SER A 505 43.20 46.92 -4.42
CA SER A 505 42.24 48.03 -4.57
C SER A 505 41.83 48.04 -6.06
N ARG A 506 40.60 48.51 -6.38
CA ARG A 506 40.17 49.09 -7.69
C ARG A 506 39.96 48.09 -8.86
N ASP A 507 39.01 48.22 -9.79
CA ASP A 507 38.07 49.27 -10.22
C ASP A 507 36.87 48.62 -10.98
N LEU A 508 35.72 49.32 -11.01
CA LEU A 508 34.60 49.15 -11.96
C LEU A 508 34.84 50.01 -13.22
N PRO A 509 34.25 49.67 -14.38
CA PRO A 509 33.13 50.48 -14.93
C PRO A 509 32.04 49.62 -15.62
N ALA A 510 30.75 49.90 -15.46
CA ALA A 510 29.89 50.92 -16.12
C ALA A 510 29.36 50.52 -17.52
N ASP A 511 28.03 50.60 -17.63
CA ASP A 511 27.16 50.41 -18.81
C ASP A 511 27.55 51.19 -20.07
N VAL A 512 27.28 50.59 -21.23
CA VAL A 512 26.90 51.30 -22.47
C VAL A 512 25.85 50.47 -23.22
N ARG A 513 24.68 51.13 -23.42
CA ARG A 513 23.64 51.01 -24.46
C ARG A 513 23.58 49.78 -25.37
#